data_AF-A0A6V8Q7N1-F1
#
_entry.id   AF-A0A6V8Q7N1-F1
#
_cell.length_a   1.000
_cell.length_b   1.000
_cell.length_c   1.000
_cell.angle_alpha   90.00
_cell.angle_beta   90.00
_cell.angle_gamma   90.00
#
_symmetry.space_group_name_H-M   'P 1'
#
loop_
_entity.id
_entity.type
_entity.pdbx_description
1 polymer ?
#
loop_
_entity_poly.entity_id
_entity_poly.type
_entity_poly.pdbx_seq_one_letter_code
_entity_poly.pdbx_strand_id
1 'polypeptide(L)' 'MELSRRMRRTQGLSIPSQRVIRLSLSHLKELGWETMEATLRHEMVHCWLFERGRPWGHSPEFKAKLKQVEEDI' A
#
# COMPACT_ATOMS: atom_id res chain seq x y z
N MET A 1 -3.30 0.50 -10.26
CA MET A 1 -3.86 -0.32 -9.15
C MET A 1 -4.71 -1.41 -9.76
N GLU A 2 -4.70 -2.62 -9.18
CA GLU A 2 -5.56 -3.73 -9.57
C GLU A 2 -6.18 -4.45 -8.37
N LEU A 3 -7.35 -5.06 -8.58
CA LEU A 3 -8.05 -5.84 -7.56
C LEU A 3 -7.91 -7.33 -7.84
N SER A 4 -7.40 -8.09 -6.86
CA SER A 4 -7.23 -9.53 -6.97
C SER A 4 -8.30 -10.29 -6.19
N ARG A 5 -9.00 -11.20 -6.87
CA ARG A 5 -9.95 -12.16 -6.25
C ARG A 5 -9.23 -13.36 -5.59
N ARG A 6 -7.96 -13.57 -5.94
CA ARG A 6 -7.15 -14.72 -5.50
C ARG A 6 -6.23 -14.38 -4.33
N MET A 7 -5.99 -13.10 -4.06
CA MET A 7 -5.16 -12.65 -2.94
C MET A 7 -5.93 -12.76 -1.63
N ARG A 8 -5.51 -13.70 -0.77
CA ARG A 8 -6.20 -14.05 0.50
C ARG A 8 -5.34 -13.87 1.74
N ARG A 9 -4.00 -13.86 1.60
CA ARG A 9 -3.08 -13.82 2.74
C ARG A 9 -2.70 -12.41 3.18
N THR A 10 -2.72 -11.46 2.25
CA THR A 10 -2.37 -10.07 2.49
C THR A 10 -3.48 -9.16 1.94
N GLN A 11 -3.59 -7.96 2.51
CA GLN A 11 -4.56 -6.94 2.09
C GLN A 11 -4.06 -6.18 0.86
N GLY A 12 -2.75 -5.92 0.80
CA GLY A 12 -2.05 -5.23 -0.28
C GLY A 12 -0.77 -5.94 -0.70
N LEU A 13 -0.29 -5.58 -1.88
CA LEU A 13 1.05 -5.89 -2.38
C LEU A 13 1.48 -4.80 -3.38
N SER A 14 2.58 -4.13 -3.06
CA SER A 14 3.30 -3.26 -3.98
C SER A 14 4.28 -4.06 -4.85
N ILE A 15 4.26 -3.79 -6.15
CA ILE A 15 5.21 -4.31 -7.14
C ILE A 15 5.79 -3.09 -7.88
N PRO A 16 6.72 -2.36 -7.24
CA PRO A 16 7.15 -1.05 -7.75
C PRO A 16 7.82 -1.10 -9.12
N SER A 17 8.60 -2.16 -9.40
CA SER A 17 9.26 -2.38 -10.69
C SER A 17 8.28 -2.49 -11.85
N GLN A 18 7.02 -2.84 -11.58
CA GLN A 18 5.94 -2.92 -12.57
C GLN A 18 4.97 -1.73 -12.47
N ARG A 19 5.17 -0.80 -11.53
CA ARG A 19 4.23 0.27 -11.18
C ARG A 19 2.81 -0.26 -10.85
N VAL A 20 2.75 -1.46 -10.26
CA VAL A 20 1.49 -2.11 -9.88
C VAL A 20 1.36 -2.14 -8.37
N ILE A 21 0.19 -1.71 -7.88
CA ILE A 21 -0.29 -2.02 -6.54
C ILE A 21 -1.49 -2.94 -6.70
N ARG A 22 -1.43 -4.10 -6.05
CA ARG A 22 -2.49 -5.10 -6.04
C ARG A 22 -3.16 -5.10 -4.67
N LEU A 23 -4.48 -5.03 -4.65
CA LEU A 23 -5.26 -5.09 -3.42
C LEU A 23 -6.20 -6.30 -3.43
N SER A 24 -6.52 -6.83 -2.25
CA SER A 24 -7.41 -7.99 -2.12
C SER A 24 -8.87 -7.56 -2.22
N LEU A 25 -9.59 -8.10 -3.21
CA LEU A 25 -11.03 -7.85 -3.34
C LEU A 25 -11.81 -8.45 -2.18
N SER A 26 -11.32 -9.55 -1.60
CA SER A 26 -11.99 -10.23 -0.50
C SER A 26 -11.91 -9.39 0.78
N HIS A 27 -10.73 -8.88 1.11
CA HIS A 27 -10.56 -7.99 2.26
C HIS A 27 -11.34 -6.69 2.08
N LEU A 28 -11.43 -6.13 0.87
CA LEU A 28 -12.29 -4.97 0.61
C LEU A 28 -13.75 -5.23 1.01
N LYS A 29 -14.28 -6.43 0.70
CA LYS A 29 -15.66 -6.80 1.03
C LYS A 29 -15.86 -7.05 2.53
N GLU A 30 -14.84 -7.55 3.21
CA GLU A 30 -14.92 -7.97 4.62
C GLU A 30 -14.63 -6.82 5.60
N LEU A 31 -13.67 -5.96 5.27
CA LEU A 31 -13.16 -4.90 6.16
C LEU A 31 -13.66 -3.50 5.78
N GLY A 32 -14.19 -3.34 4.56
CA GLY A 32 -14.73 -2.07 4.08
C GLY A 32 -13.69 -1.12 3.48
N TRP A 33 -14.18 0.08 3.14
CA TRP A 33 -13.42 1.05 2.34
C TRP A 33 -12.28 1.72 3.11
N GLU A 34 -12.49 2.12 4.36
CA GLU A 34 -11.47 2.84 5.15
C GLU A 34 -10.19 2.01 5.33
N THR A 35 -10.33 0.71 5.65
CA THR A 35 -9.19 -0.20 5.76
C THR A 35 -8.49 -0.40 4.41
N MET A 36 -9.26 -0.45 3.32
CA MET A 36 -8.69 -0.56 1.98
C MET A 36 -7.87 0.69 1.61
N GLU A 37 -8.41 1.87 1.92
CA GLU A 37 -7.75 3.14 1.64
C GLU A 37 -6.43 3.26 2.42
N ALA A 38 -6.43 2.89 3.71
CA ALA A 38 -5.21 2.81 4.51
C ALA A 38 -4.19 1.82 3.92
N THR A 39 -4.65 0.66 3.43
CA THR A 39 -3.79 -0.31 2.75
C THR A 39 -3.22 0.26 1.44
N LEU A 40 -4.02 0.97 0.65
CA LEU A 40 -3.55 1.60 -0.57
C LEU A 40 -2.48 2.65 -0.28
N ARG A 41 -2.70 3.54 0.70
CA ARG A 41 -1.70 4.52 1.15
C ARG A 41 -0.40 3.83 1.57
N HIS A 42 -0.50 2.75 2.35
CA HIS A 42 0.65 1.93 2.76
C HIS A 42 1.47 1.42 1.56
N GLU A 43 0.81 0.80 0.57
CA GLU A 43 1.50 0.29 -0.63
C GLU A 43 2.06 1.40 -1.52
N MET A 44 1.41 2.56 -1.57
CA MET A 44 1.91 3.73 -2.29
C MET A 44 3.20 4.29 -1.67
N VAL A 45 3.33 4.29 -0.34
CA VAL A 45 4.56 4.71 0.33
C VAL A 45 5.72 3.76 0.01
N HIS A 46 5.47 2.45 -0.09
CA HIS A 46 6.47 1.50 -0.57
C HIS A 46 6.93 1.82 -2.00
N CYS A 47 6.01 2.11 -2.91
CA CYS A 47 6.35 2.55 -4.26
C CYS A 47 7.18 3.85 -4.25
N TRP A 48 6.81 4.83 -3.42
CA TRP A 48 7.54 6.09 -3.30
C TRP A 48 8.98 5.89 -2.81
N LEU A 49 9.20 5.01 -1.82
CA LEU A 49 10.55 4.68 -1.35
C LEU A 49 11.39 4.05 -2.46
N PHE A 50 10.79 3.11 -3.21
CA PHE A 50 11.45 2.46 -4.33
C PHE A 50 11.88 3.46 -5.41
N GLU A 51 10.99 4.38 -5.81
CA GLU A 51 11.31 5.41 -6.82
C GLU A 51 12.45 6.35 -6.37
N ARG A 52 12.66 6.49 -5.06
CA ARG A 52 13.71 7.33 -4.47
C ARG A 52 14.99 6.56 -4.12
N GLY A 53 15.07 5.26 -4.44
CA GLY A 53 16.21 4.42 -4.09
C GLY A 53 16.43 4.31 -2.57
N ARG A 54 15.36 4.44 -1.78
CA ARG A 54 15.39 4.36 -0.32
C ARG A 54 15.26 2.92 0.17
N PRO A 55 15.67 2.61 1.42
CA PRO A 55 15.50 1.29 2.00
C PRO A 55 14.05 0.81 1.94
N TRP A 56 13.86 -0.41 1.44
CA TRP A 56 12.56 -1.10 1.40
C TRP A 56 12.09 -1.51 2.80
N GLY A 57 10.77 -1.56 3.00
CA GLY A 57 10.15 -1.94 4.28
C GLY A 57 9.74 -0.75 5.16
N HIS A 58 9.43 -1.02 6.44
CA HIS A 58 8.87 -0.03 7.37
C HIS A 58 9.94 0.78 8.13
N SER A 59 10.86 1.37 7.38
CA SER A 59 11.91 2.24 7.91
C SER A 59 11.34 3.50 8.61
N PRO A 60 12.16 4.27 9.37
CA PRO A 60 11.71 5.56 9.90
C PRO A 60 11.20 6.51 8.81
N GLU A 61 11.82 6.49 7.62
CA GLU A 61 11.38 7.27 6.45
C GLU A 61 10.02 6.80 5.93
N PHE A 62 9.77 5.49 5.90
CA PHE A 62 8.43 4.94 5.60
C PHE A 62 7.40 5.53 6.56
N LYS A 63 7.65 5.46 7.87
CA LYS A 63 6.70 5.91 8.90
C LYS A 63 6.45 7.40 8.81
N ALA A 64 7.50 8.19 8.61
CA ALA A 64 7.39 9.64 8.43
C ALA A 64 6.55 9.98 7.19
N LYS A 65 6.80 9.29 6.07
CA LYS A 65 6.04 9.54 4.84
C LYS A 65 4.59 9.08 4.94
N LEU A 66 4.33 7.93 5.57
CA LEU A 66 2.98 7.44 5.78
C LEU A 66 2.18 8.40 6.65
N LYS A 67 2.76 8.87 7.77
CA LYS A 67 2.16 9.88 8.64
C LYS A 67 1.83 11.16 7.86
N GLN A 68 2.75 11.65 7.04
CA GLN A 68 2.49 12.81 6.18
C GLN A 68 1.27 12.58 5.27
N VAL A 69 1.19 11.41 4.61
CA VAL A 69 0.06 11.08 3.72
C VAL A 69 -1.27 10.96 4.48
N GLU A 70 -1.26 10.54 5.74
CA GLU A 70 -2.45 10.46 6.60
C GLU A 70 -2.90 11.84 7.11
N GLU A 71 -1.98 12.80 7.27
CA GLU A 71 -2.27 14.17 7.72
C GLU A 71 -2.71 15.11 6.59
N ASP A 72 -2.37 14.80 5.33
CA ASP A 72 -2.65 15.65 4.15
C ASP A 72 -4.11 15.54 3.63
N ILE A 73 -5.04 14.92 4.39
CA ILE A 73 -6.42 14.57 3.95
C ILE A 73 -7.48 15.16 4.87
#